data_AF-A0A946DAG8-F1
#
_entry.id   AF-A0A946DAG8-F1
#
_cell.length_a   1.000
_cell.length_b   1.000
_cell.length_c   1.000
_cell.angle_alpha   90.00
_cell.angle_beta   90.00
_cell.angle_gamma   90.00
#
_symmetry.space_group_name_H-M   'P 1'
#
loop_
_entity.id
_entity.type
_entity.pdbx_description
1 polymer ?
#
loop_
_entity_poly.entity_id
_entity_poly.type
_entity_poly.pdbx_seq_one_letter_code
_entity_poly.pdbx_strand_id
1 'polypeptide(L)' 'MTTNKLLNAIGDFFDESKKKQRNKRKYLKEVLHKLKTKCKKQRNKLDNEKDKGKRDNLQKEIDIICAQRKKGLRKLKQMK' A
#
# COMPACT_ATOMS: atom_id res chain seq x y z
N MET A 1 -14.83 -21.19 -12.92
CA MET A 1 -13.50 -20.52 -13.01
C MET A 1 -13.43 -19.80 -14.35
N THR A 2 -12.83 -18.61 -14.42
CA THR A 2 -12.63 -17.90 -15.70
C THR A 2 -11.34 -18.36 -16.37
N THR A 3 -11.28 -18.35 -17.71
CA THR A 3 -10.12 -18.79 -18.52
C THR A 3 -8.80 -18.16 -18.06
N ASN A 4 -8.84 -16.89 -17.65
CA ASN A 4 -7.69 -16.17 -17.11
C ASN A 4 -7.14 -16.78 -15.80
N LYS A 5 -7.99 -17.35 -14.93
CA LYS A 5 -7.52 -18.04 -13.72
C LYS A 5 -6.79 -19.32 -14.08
N LEU A 6 -7.26 -20.05 -15.10
CA LEU A 6 -6.63 -21.28 -15.57
C LEU A 6 -5.25 -20.99 -16.18
N LEU A 7 -5.18 -20.00 -17.09
CA LEU A 7 -3.92 -19.56 -17.70
C LEU A 7 -2.90 -19.07 -16.66
N ASN A 8 -3.37 -18.36 -15.63
CA ASN A 8 -2.52 -17.95 -14.54
C ASN A 8 -2.02 -19.12 -13.69
N ALA A 9 -2.85 -20.13 -13.43
CA ALA A 9 -2.48 -21.33 -12.68
C ALA A 9 -1.45 -22.18 -13.45
N ILE A 10 -1.65 -22.35 -14.76
CA ILE A 10 -0.69 -23.01 -15.65
C ILE A 10 0.63 -22.24 -15.67
N GLY A 11 0.58 -20.91 -15.82
CA GLY A 11 1.76 -20.07 -15.75
C GLY A 11 2.45 -20.08 -14.39
N ASP A 12 1.72 -20.17 -13.28
CA ASP A 12 2.26 -20.32 -11.92
C ASP A 12 2.92 -21.69 -11.71
N PHE A 13 2.40 -22.74 -12.36
CA PHE A 13 2.95 -24.08 -12.31
C PHE A 13 4.29 -24.18 -13.05
N PHE A 14 4.38 -23.53 -14.23
CA PHE A 14 5.61 -23.50 -15.02
C PHE A 14 6.61 -22.42 -14.56
N ASP A 15 6.18 -21.40 -13.81
CA ASP A 15 7.03 -20.26 -13.43
C ASP A 15 6.75 -19.78 -11.99
N GLU A 16 7.44 -20.43 -11.05
CA GLU A 16 7.36 -20.11 -9.63
C GLU A 16 7.85 -18.68 -9.29
N SER A 17 8.73 -18.13 -10.14
CA SER A 17 9.25 -16.77 -9.97
C SER A 17 8.15 -15.73 -10.23
N LYS A 18 7.33 -15.93 -11.27
CA LYS A 18 6.15 -15.10 -11.54
C LYS A 18 5.11 -15.20 -10.44
N LYS A 19 4.90 -16.39 -9.87
CA LYS A 19 4.03 -16.58 -8.69
C LYS A 19 4.50 -15.74 -7.51
N LYS A 20 5.78 -15.83 -7.17
CA LYS A 20 6.41 -15.05 -6.08
C LYS A 20 6.29 -13.55 -6.33
N GLN A 21 6.48 -13.09 -7.57
CA GLN A 21 6.33 -11.67 -7.95
C GLN A 21 4.89 -11.18 -7.82
N ARG A 22 3.90 -11.96 -8.29
CA ARG A 22 2.47 -11.65 -8.12
C ARG A 22 2.09 -11.52 -6.65
N ASN A 23 2.54 -12.44 -5.81
CA ASN A 23 2.27 -12.43 -4.38
C ASN A 23 2.89 -11.21 -3.68
N LYS A 24 4.15 -10.88 -3.99
CA LYS A 24 4.81 -9.66 -3.49
C LYS A 24 4.04 -8.40 -3.91
N ARG A 25 3.57 -8.34 -5.15
CA ARG A 25 2.78 -7.21 -5.67
C ARG A 25 1.44 -7.07 -4.97
N LYS A 26 0.74 -8.19 -4.72
CA LYS A 26 -0.52 -8.23 -3.97
C LYS A 26 -0.32 -7.73 -2.53
N TYR A 27 0.67 -8.27 -1.84
CA TYR A 27 1.02 -7.85 -0.48
C TYR A 27 1.35 -6.34 -0.42
N LEU A 28 2.16 -5.84 -1.34
CA LEU A 28 2.49 -4.41 -1.40
C LEU A 28 1.24 -3.54 -1.62
N LYS A 29 0.30 -3.96 -2.48
CA LYS A 29 -0.98 -3.25 -2.66
C LYS A 29 -1.79 -3.19 -1.37
N GLU A 30 -1.85 -4.28 -0.62
CA GLU A 30 -2.56 -4.33 0.66
C GLU A 30 -1.93 -3.40 1.70
N VAL A 31 -0.59 -3.40 1.81
CA VAL A 31 0.14 -2.48 2.69
C VAL A 31 -0.11 -1.02 2.29
N LEU A 32 -0.05 -0.70 1.00
CA LEU A 32 -0.32 0.66 0.48
C LEU A 32 -1.76 1.11 0.73
N HIS A 33 -2.72 0.19 0.68
CA HIS A 33 -4.10 0.46 1.04
C HIS A 33 -4.24 0.77 2.54
N LYS A 34 -3.61 -0.03 3.41
CA LYS A 34 -3.58 0.24 4.85
C LYS A 34 -2.97 1.61 5.17
N LEU A 35 -1.85 1.97 4.52
CA LEU A 35 -1.23 3.30 4.67
C LEU A 35 -2.14 4.43 4.18
N LYS A 36 -2.88 4.24 3.08
CA LYS A 36 -3.87 5.23 2.60
C LYS A 36 -4.94 5.49 3.67
N THR A 37 -5.50 4.42 4.21
CA THR A 37 -6.55 4.49 5.23
C THR A 37 -6.02 5.12 6.52
N LYS A 38 -4.79 4.78 6.93
CA LYS A 38 -4.13 5.39 8.10
C LYS A 38 -3.91 6.90 7.91
N CYS A 39 -3.38 7.33 6.75
CA CYS A 39 -3.18 8.75 6.45
C CYS A 39 -4.53 9.51 6.47
N LYS A 40 -5.61 8.93 5.92
CA LYS A 40 -6.96 9.53 5.98
C LYS A 40 -7.47 9.65 7.42
N LYS A 41 -7.34 8.59 8.23
CA LYS A 41 -7.76 8.60 9.64
C LYS A 41 -7.00 9.64 10.46
N GLN A 42 -5.69 9.78 10.27
CA GLN A 42 -4.90 10.78 11.00
C GLN A 42 -5.20 12.21 10.55
N ARG A 43 -5.46 12.45 9.25
CA ARG A 43 -5.92 13.77 8.79
C ARG A 43 -7.25 14.16 9.45
N ASN A 44 -8.21 13.25 9.48
CA ASN A 44 -9.47 13.49 10.19
C ASN A 44 -9.25 13.78 11.69
N LYS A 45 -8.25 13.16 12.33
CA LYS A 45 -7.90 13.47 13.72
C LYS A 45 -7.29 14.86 13.86
N LEU A 46 -6.37 15.24 12.96
CA LEU A 46 -5.74 16.56 12.92
C LEU A 46 -6.77 17.67 12.73
N ASP A 47 -7.77 17.47 11.87
CA ASP A 47 -8.83 18.45 11.61
C ASP A 47 -9.67 18.76 12.86
N ASN A 48 -9.81 17.79 13.76
CA ASN A 48 -10.57 17.92 15.00
C ASN A 48 -9.69 18.26 16.23
N GLU A 49 -8.36 18.23 16.09
CA GLU A 49 -7.44 18.48 17.19
C GLU A 49 -7.24 19.99 17.39
N LYS A 50 -7.47 20.46 18.62
CA LYS A 50 -7.34 21.87 19.00
C LYS A 50 -5.99 22.16 19.67
N ASP A 51 -5.38 21.13 20.26
CA ASP A 51 -4.08 21.27 20.92
C ASP A 51 -2.96 21.37 19.88
N LYS A 52 -2.19 22.45 19.94
CA LYS A 52 -1.12 22.74 18.97
C LYS A 52 -0.01 21.68 18.99
N GLY A 53 0.38 21.20 20.18
CA GLY A 53 1.43 20.19 20.30
C GLY A 53 1.02 18.83 19.70
N LYS A 54 -0.23 18.42 19.95
CA LYS A 54 -0.81 17.21 19.36
C LYS A 54 -1.01 17.35 17.86
N ARG A 55 -1.41 18.53 17.35
CA ARG A 55 -1.48 18.81 15.91
C ARG A 55 -0.13 18.65 15.24
N ASP A 56 0.94 19.22 15.79
CA ASP A 56 2.28 19.12 15.21
C ASP A 56 2.77 17.67 15.15
N ASN A 57 2.51 16.89 16.20
CA ASN A 57 2.83 15.46 16.22
C ASN A 57 2.02 14.66 15.19
N LEU A 58 0.71 14.91 15.11
CA LEU A 58 -0.17 14.29 14.11
C LEU A 58 0.27 14.64 12.68
N GLN A 59 0.68 15.88 12.43
CA GLN A 59 1.16 16.32 11.12
C GLN A 59 2.44 15.58 10.72
N LYS A 60 3.42 15.46 11.63
CA LYS A 60 4.64 14.67 11.40
C LYS A 60 4.31 13.20 11.07
N GLU A 61 3.40 12.59 11.81
CA GLU A 61 2.98 11.21 11.53
C GLU A 61 2.32 11.07 10.15
N ILE A 62 1.43 12.00 9.79
CA ILE A 62 0.78 12.06 8.48
C ILE A 62 1.82 12.14 7.38
N ASP A 63 2.81 13.02 7.51
CA ASP A 63 3.85 13.23 6.51
C ASP A 63 4.70 11.97 6.31
N ILE A 64 5.09 11.30 7.39
CA ILE A 64 5.83 10.03 7.32
C ILE A 64 5.02 8.97 6.58
N ILE A 65 3.75 8.77 6.96
CA ILE A 65 2.90 7.71 6.40
C ILE A 65 2.58 7.98 4.93
N CYS A 66 2.25 9.22 4.59
CA CYS A 66 1.97 9.60 3.21
C CYS A 66 3.26 9.57 2.34
N ALA A 67 4.44 9.90 2.89
CA ALA A 67 5.72 9.73 2.20
C ALA A 67 6.08 8.25 1.97
N GLN A 68 5.90 7.39 2.96
CA GLN A 68 6.10 5.94 2.83
C GLN A 68 5.18 5.34 1.78
N ARG A 69 3.89 5.76 1.76
CA ARG A 69 2.94 5.36 0.72
C ARG A 69 3.41 5.79 -0.68
N LYS A 70 3.90 7.03 -0.83
CA LYS A 70 4.44 7.53 -2.11
C LYS A 70 5.65 6.71 -2.57
N LYS A 71 6.57 6.37 -1.65
CA LYS A 71 7.71 5.49 -1.94
C LYS A 71 7.25 4.10 -2.41
N GLY A 72 6.32 3.47 -1.70
CA GLY A 72 5.82 2.15 -2.07
C GLY A 72 5.04 2.15 -3.40
N LEU A 73 4.29 3.22 -3.72
CA LEU A 73 3.65 3.36 -5.04
C LEU A 73 4.65 3.43 -6.18
N ARG A 74 5.79 4.13 -5.99
CA ARG A 74 6.89 4.14 -6.97
C ARG A 74 7.44 2.74 -7.18
N LYS A 75 7.68 2.00 -6.10
CA LYS A 75 8.16 0.61 -6.19
C LYS A 75 7.15 -0.30 -6.88
N LEU A 76 5.86 -0.16 -6.59
CA LEU A 76 4.79 -0.92 -7.23
C LEU A 76 4.73 -0.69 -8.75
N LYS A 77 5.01 0.53 -9.22
CA LYS A 77 5.08 0.84 -10.66
C LYS A 77 6.28 0.20 -11.34
N GLN A 78 7.40 0.01 -10.62
CA GLN A 78 8.61 -0.64 -11.14
C GLN A 78 8.49 -2.17 -11.19
N MET A 79 7.57 -2.75 -10.41
CA MET A 79 7.25 -4.18 -10.47
C MET A 79 6.37 -4.43 -11.70
N LYS A 80 7.00 -4.72 -12.85
CA LYS A 80 6.31 -5.21 -14.04
C LYS A 80 5.54 -6.49 -13.70
#